data_AF-R0INP3-F1
#
_entry.id   AF-R0INP3-F1
#
_cell.length_a   1.000
_cell.length_b   1.000
_cell.length_c   1.000
_cell.angle_alpha   90.00
_cell.angle_beta   90.00
_cell.angle_gamma   90.00
#
_symmetry.space_group_name_H-M   'P 1'
#
loop_
_entity.id
_entity.type
_entity.pdbx_description
1 polymer ?
#
loop_
_entity_poly.entity_id
_entity_poly.type
_entity_poly.pdbx_seq_one_letter_code
_entity_poly.pdbx_strand_id
1 'polypeptide(L)'
;MPVLYEQDKHVSSAILTGQERGVLRCQERTSLLHHWKLTKEQIELVDKAGFGWFRLIGSISLNNSLISALVERWRRETNTFHFPCGEMTITLDEVSLILGLAVDGKPVVGVKEKDEDPSQVCLRLLGILPKGELSGNRVTAKWLKENFAECPKGATAKEIEYHSRAFLIYLIGSTIFATTDPSKISVDYLILFEDFEKAGEYAWGAAALAFLYRQIGNASQRSQSIIGGCLTLLQCWSYFHLNIDRPKRTTRQFPLALLWKGRQQSRSKNDLFKYRKALDDLDPSNVSWCPFEGDLDIVPQSFKDNLLLGRSRTKLIGPKVVEWHFPDRCMKQFGLCQVIPGEVPPRKNEKNHDEDLVEDMNTADEEWMRRRENIVENEGGNGDESEYMQWFNSISVPKLHRDTSLEADIMNVQAAILQFDEVASTLSLEDLHPEEREAIEEAVMSMSNALRVGDWYEASTTNKRKRREDQQTDWSE
;
A
#
# COMPACT_ATOMS: atom_id res chain seq x y z
N MET A 1 -11.98 -12.05 -21.86
CA MET A 1 -12.12 -12.35 -20.41
C MET A 1 -12.63 -11.10 -19.71
N PRO A 2 -13.35 -11.20 -18.58
CA PRO A 2 -13.69 -10.00 -17.82
C PRO A 2 -12.42 -9.27 -17.37
N VAL A 3 -12.45 -7.93 -17.34
CA VAL A 3 -11.31 -7.09 -16.91
C VAL A 3 -10.94 -7.39 -15.45
N LEU A 4 -11.94 -7.57 -14.60
CA LEU A 4 -11.79 -7.83 -13.15
C LEU A 4 -12.15 -9.30 -12.87
N TYR A 5 -11.23 -10.20 -13.21
CA TYR A 5 -11.44 -11.64 -13.12
C TYR A 5 -11.15 -12.25 -11.74
N GLU A 6 -10.60 -11.49 -10.77
CA GLU A 6 -10.33 -11.96 -9.40
C GLU A 6 -11.31 -11.39 -8.36
N GLN A 7 -12.50 -10.93 -8.78
CA GLN A 7 -13.51 -10.34 -7.90
C GLN A 7 -13.87 -11.23 -6.71
N ASP A 8 -13.89 -12.54 -6.88
CA ASP A 8 -14.22 -13.52 -5.84
C ASP A 8 -13.17 -13.56 -4.71
N LYS A 9 -11.91 -13.32 -5.04
CA LYS A 9 -10.79 -13.30 -4.08
C LYS A 9 -10.59 -11.93 -3.42
N HIS A 10 -11.00 -10.86 -4.09
CA HIS A 10 -10.86 -9.49 -3.62
C HIS A 10 -11.67 -9.23 -2.34
N VAL A 11 -11.16 -8.38 -1.44
CA VAL A 11 -11.76 -8.08 -0.13
C VAL A 11 -13.20 -7.55 -0.22
N SER A 12 -13.53 -6.85 -1.31
CA SER A 12 -14.90 -6.37 -1.54
C SER A 12 -15.93 -7.51 -1.56
N SER A 13 -15.57 -8.72 -2.01
CA SER A 13 -16.52 -9.84 -2.05
C SER A 13 -16.99 -10.24 -0.66
N ALA A 14 -16.08 -10.17 0.33
CA ALA A 14 -16.39 -10.42 1.74
C ALA A 14 -17.16 -9.23 2.36
N ILE A 15 -16.72 -7.99 2.11
CA ILE A 15 -17.40 -6.80 2.65
C ILE A 15 -18.86 -6.72 2.16
N LEU A 16 -19.08 -6.99 0.87
CA LEU A 16 -20.41 -6.98 0.26
C LEU A 16 -21.33 -8.09 0.75
N THR A 17 -20.82 -9.11 1.45
CA THR A 17 -21.63 -10.13 2.13
C THR A 17 -21.74 -9.89 3.63
N GLY A 18 -21.11 -8.83 4.15
CA GLY A 18 -21.15 -8.44 5.57
C GLY A 18 -19.97 -8.95 6.40
N GLN A 19 -18.99 -9.58 5.76
CA GLN A 19 -17.77 -10.04 6.41
C GLN A 19 -16.72 -8.93 6.42
N GLU A 20 -16.48 -8.35 7.59
CA GLU A 20 -15.47 -7.33 7.78
C GLU A 20 -14.09 -7.96 8.04
N ARG A 21 -13.10 -7.52 7.26
CA ARG A 21 -11.69 -7.91 7.45
C ARG A 21 -11.00 -7.14 8.58
N GLY A 22 -11.49 -5.93 8.88
CA GLY A 22 -10.84 -5.00 9.80
C GLY A 22 -9.62 -4.28 9.20
N VAL A 23 -8.93 -3.54 10.06
CA VAL A 23 -7.81 -2.66 9.69
C VAL A 23 -6.52 -3.46 9.46
N LEU A 24 -5.87 -3.19 8.33
CA LEU A 24 -4.56 -3.74 7.99
C LEU A 24 -3.48 -3.28 8.97
N ARG A 25 -2.59 -4.21 9.33
CA ARG A 25 -1.32 -3.87 9.99
C ARG A 25 -0.32 -3.35 8.95
N CYS A 26 -0.02 -2.06 9.04
CA CYS A 26 0.98 -1.39 8.21
C CYS A 26 2.40 -1.69 8.73
N GLN A 27 3.29 -2.18 7.87
CA GLN A 27 4.63 -2.65 8.28
C GLN A 27 5.80 -1.73 7.90
N GLU A 28 5.56 -0.65 7.16
CA GLU A 28 6.57 0.40 6.97
C GLU A 28 6.97 1.01 8.33
N ARG A 29 8.29 1.13 8.56
CA ARG A 29 8.87 1.59 9.83
C ARG A 29 9.77 2.79 9.64
N THR A 30 9.16 3.94 9.42
CA THR A 30 9.89 5.23 9.36
C THR A 30 10.28 5.77 10.75
N SER A 31 9.59 5.32 11.81
CA SER A 31 9.75 5.85 13.17
C SER A 31 11.12 5.59 13.77
N LEU A 32 11.90 4.64 13.26
CA LEU A 32 13.23 4.30 13.79
C LEU A 32 14.37 4.95 12.99
N LEU A 33 14.06 5.67 11.91
CA LEU A 33 15.07 6.34 11.09
C LEU A 33 15.83 7.44 11.86
N HIS A 34 15.19 8.08 12.85
CA HIS A 34 15.81 9.13 13.66
C HIS A 34 16.95 8.63 14.58
N HIS A 35 17.07 7.31 14.79
CA HIS A 35 18.19 6.74 15.55
C HIS A 35 19.50 6.69 14.74
N TRP A 36 19.43 6.81 13.42
CA TRP A 36 20.61 6.80 12.55
C TRP A 36 21.23 8.19 12.49
N LYS A 37 22.49 8.32 12.92
CA LYS A 37 23.22 9.59 12.94
C LYS A 37 24.33 9.55 11.89
N LEU A 38 24.04 10.14 10.74
CA LEU A 38 24.94 10.15 9.60
C LEU A 38 25.96 11.29 9.74
N THR A 39 27.22 11.01 9.43
CA THR A 39 28.24 12.05 9.22
C THR A 39 28.05 12.74 7.87
N LYS A 40 28.80 13.83 7.64
CA LYS A 40 28.76 14.55 6.36
C LYS A 40 29.20 13.65 5.20
N GLU A 41 30.24 12.86 5.41
CA GLU A 41 30.80 11.93 4.43
C GLU A 41 29.81 10.82 4.09
N GLN A 42 29.08 10.31 5.09
CA GLN A 42 28.00 9.34 4.84
C GLN A 42 26.87 9.95 4.02
N ILE A 43 26.50 11.21 4.29
CA ILE A 43 25.49 11.92 3.50
C ILE A 43 25.93 12.05 2.05
N GLU A 44 27.20 12.38 1.77
CA GLU A 44 27.72 12.44 0.41
C GLU A 44 27.61 11.10 -0.33
N LEU A 45 27.87 9.97 0.34
CA LEU A 45 27.69 8.63 -0.23
C LEU A 45 26.21 8.28 -0.47
N VAL A 46 25.33 8.66 0.45
CA VAL A 46 23.88 8.47 0.30
C VAL A 46 23.31 9.31 -0.83
N ASP A 47 23.81 10.53 -1.01
CA ASP A 47 23.44 11.42 -2.10
C ASP A 47 23.90 10.82 -3.45
N LYS A 48 25.14 10.30 -3.52
CA LYS A 48 25.64 9.56 -4.70
C LYS A 48 24.79 8.34 -5.06
N ALA A 49 24.29 7.63 -4.06
CA ALA A 49 23.40 6.47 -4.24
C ALA A 49 21.97 6.84 -4.67
N GLY A 50 21.64 8.12 -4.82
CA GLY A 50 20.33 8.58 -5.27
C GLY A 50 19.28 8.75 -4.17
N PHE A 51 19.68 8.71 -2.89
CA PHE A 51 18.77 8.75 -1.74
C PHE A 51 18.81 10.07 -0.95
N GLY A 52 19.53 11.08 -1.46
CA GLY A 52 19.76 12.34 -0.76
C GLY A 52 18.49 13.14 -0.41
N TRP A 53 17.51 13.16 -1.32
CA TRP A 53 16.20 13.79 -1.06
C TRP A 53 15.31 12.88 -0.20
N PHE A 54 15.24 11.59 -0.54
CA PHE A 54 14.38 10.63 0.15
C PHE A 54 14.68 10.52 1.65
N ARG A 55 15.97 10.53 2.05
CA ARG A 55 16.35 10.47 3.48
C ARG A 55 15.79 11.62 4.32
N LEU A 56 15.45 12.77 3.72
CA LEU A 56 14.97 13.96 4.44
C LEU A 56 13.54 13.78 4.96
N ILE A 57 12.75 12.91 4.34
CA ILE A 57 11.37 12.61 4.74
C ILE A 57 11.35 12.18 6.21
N GLY A 58 12.24 11.26 6.59
CA GLY A 58 12.35 10.74 7.95
C GLY A 58 11.06 10.05 8.41
N SER A 59 10.67 10.27 9.66
CA SER A 59 9.46 9.65 10.21
C SER A 59 8.17 10.32 9.73
N ILE A 60 7.24 9.49 9.25
CA ILE A 60 5.85 9.84 8.94
C ILE A 60 4.91 8.94 9.74
N SER A 61 3.88 9.55 10.33
CA SER A 61 2.81 8.83 11.01
C SER A 61 1.83 8.29 9.97
N LEU A 62 1.68 6.97 9.94
CA LEU A 62 0.75 6.28 9.05
C LEU A 62 -0.63 6.15 9.71
N ASN A 63 -1.66 6.35 8.91
CA ASN A 63 -3.06 6.14 9.26
C ASN A 63 -3.51 4.81 8.68
N ASN A 64 -3.42 3.76 9.49
CA ASN A 64 -3.75 2.40 9.07
C ASN A 64 -5.21 2.26 8.58
N SER A 65 -6.15 3.01 9.15
CA SER A 65 -7.56 2.96 8.73
C SER A 65 -7.76 3.55 7.34
N LEU A 66 -7.13 4.70 7.04
CA LEU A 66 -7.17 5.31 5.71
C LEU A 66 -6.49 4.39 4.68
N ILE A 67 -5.30 3.90 4.99
CA ILE A 67 -4.57 2.96 4.11
C ILE A 67 -5.41 1.72 3.83
N SER A 68 -6.07 1.16 4.85
CA SER A 68 -6.94 -0.01 4.69
C SER A 68 -8.11 0.28 3.74
N ALA A 69 -8.77 1.42 3.90
CA ALA A 69 -9.89 1.82 3.04
C ALA A 69 -9.44 2.04 1.58
N LEU A 70 -8.25 2.60 1.36
CA LEU A 70 -7.67 2.74 0.02
C LEU A 70 -7.34 1.37 -0.61
N VAL A 71 -6.76 0.46 0.16
CA VAL A 71 -6.43 -0.90 -0.31
C VAL A 71 -7.68 -1.67 -0.72
N GLU A 72 -8.83 -1.44 -0.06
CA GLU A 72 -10.12 -2.02 -0.48
C GLU A 72 -10.60 -1.53 -1.85
N ARG A 73 -10.06 -0.41 -2.37
CA ARG A 73 -10.40 0.11 -3.71
C ARG A 73 -9.43 -0.35 -4.80
N TRP A 74 -8.35 -1.04 -4.45
CA TRP A 74 -7.31 -1.40 -5.42
C TRP A 74 -7.66 -2.66 -6.21
N ARG A 75 -7.46 -2.61 -7.52
CA ARG A 75 -7.59 -3.75 -8.43
C ARG A 75 -6.24 -4.12 -8.98
N ARG A 76 -5.76 -5.32 -8.64
CA ARG A 76 -4.45 -5.80 -9.06
C ARG A 76 -4.41 -6.23 -10.52
N GLU A 77 -5.56 -6.47 -11.12
CA GLU A 77 -5.70 -6.77 -12.55
C GLU A 77 -5.35 -5.55 -13.38
N THR A 78 -5.77 -4.35 -12.96
CA THR A 78 -5.54 -3.10 -13.70
C THR A 78 -4.48 -2.21 -13.06
N ASN A 79 -3.96 -2.55 -11.87
CA ASN A 79 -3.05 -1.72 -11.07
C ASN A 79 -3.58 -0.29 -10.88
N THR A 80 -4.85 -0.17 -10.50
CA THR A 80 -5.53 1.11 -10.22
C THR A 80 -6.46 0.99 -9.01
N PHE A 81 -6.77 2.13 -8.39
CA PHE A 81 -7.89 2.31 -7.49
C PHE A 81 -9.18 2.56 -8.27
N HIS A 82 -10.27 1.95 -7.80
CA HIS A 82 -11.60 2.07 -8.37
C HIS A 82 -12.47 2.92 -7.45
N PHE A 83 -12.68 4.18 -7.82
CA PHE A 83 -13.53 5.13 -7.08
C PHE A 83 -14.80 5.45 -7.86
N PRO A 84 -15.83 6.06 -7.25
CA PRO A 84 -17.03 6.51 -7.96
C PRO A 84 -16.75 7.46 -9.13
N CYS A 85 -15.64 8.18 -9.09
CA CYS A 85 -15.21 9.12 -10.15
C CYS A 85 -14.37 8.49 -11.27
N GLY A 86 -14.21 7.16 -11.28
CA GLY A 86 -13.39 6.41 -12.23
C GLY A 86 -12.10 5.85 -11.60
N GLU A 87 -11.16 5.49 -12.48
CA GLU A 87 -9.89 4.89 -12.08
C GLU A 87 -8.81 5.94 -11.80
N MET A 88 -8.04 5.69 -10.75
CA MET A 88 -6.87 6.50 -10.38
C MET A 88 -5.72 5.57 -9.99
N THR A 89 -4.49 6.03 -10.09
CA THR A 89 -3.33 5.25 -9.63
C THR A 89 -2.18 6.14 -9.18
N ILE A 90 -1.12 5.55 -8.66
CA ILE A 90 0.09 6.30 -8.30
C ILE A 90 1.06 6.24 -9.47
N THR A 91 1.42 7.35 -10.09
CA THR A 91 2.22 7.35 -11.33
C THR A 91 3.69 7.63 -11.05
N LEU A 92 4.58 7.37 -12.03
CA LEU A 92 6.03 7.55 -11.88
C LEU A 92 6.43 9.00 -11.53
N ASP A 93 5.80 9.99 -12.14
CA ASP A 93 6.03 11.40 -11.82
C ASP A 93 5.62 11.73 -10.38
N GLU A 94 4.52 11.17 -9.90
CA GLU A 94 4.08 11.34 -8.51
C GLU A 94 5.07 10.72 -7.51
N VAL A 95 5.68 9.57 -7.84
CA VAL A 95 6.76 8.99 -7.01
C VAL A 95 7.96 9.94 -6.95
N SER A 96 8.35 10.51 -8.08
CA SER A 96 9.45 11.48 -8.16
C SER A 96 9.17 12.71 -7.29
N LEU A 97 7.97 13.26 -7.38
CA LEU A 97 7.57 14.46 -6.67
C LEU A 97 7.40 14.23 -5.17
N ILE A 98 6.70 13.15 -4.79
CA ILE A 98 6.35 12.85 -3.40
C ILE A 98 7.57 12.36 -2.62
N LEU A 99 8.38 11.47 -3.21
CA LEU A 99 9.50 10.82 -2.50
C LEU A 99 10.86 11.43 -2.80
N GLY A 100 11.03 12.14 -3.92
CA GLY A 100 12.34 12.60 -4.38
C GLY A 100 13.25 11.44 -4.79
N LEU A 101 12.69 10.40 -5.42
CA LEU A 101 13.43 9.27 -5.97
C LEU A 101 13.42 9.33 -7.50
N ALA A 102 14.53 8.95 -8.14
CA ALA A 102 14.63 8.89 -9.59
C ALA A 102 13.71 7.79 -10.14
N VAL A 103 12.89 8.13 -11.14
CA VAL A 103 12.02 7.16 -11.85
C VAL A 103 12.52 6.80 -13.25
N ASP A 104 13.63 7.39 -13.65
CA ASP A 104 14.33 7.03 -14.86
C ASP A 104 15.71 6.44 -14.51
N GLY A 105 16.24 5.64 -15.42
CA GLY A 105 17.55 5.00 -15.26
C GLY A 105 17.51 3.50 -15.46
N LYS A 106 18.53 2.82 -14.94
CA LYS A 106 18.63 1.36 -15.00
C LYS A 106 17.55 0.73 -14.10
N PRO A 107 16.88 -0.34 -14.54
CA PRO A 107 15.94 -1.03 -13.67
C PRO A 107 16.67 -1.67 -12.48
N VAL A 108 16.01 -1.70 -11.31
CA VAL A 108 16.55 -2.37 -10.12
C VAL A 108 16.25 -3.86 -10.23
N VAL A 109 17.01 -4.56 -11.07
CA VAL A 109 16.93 -6.00 -11.18
C VAL A 109 17.60 -6.61 -9.96
N GLY A 110 16.85 -7.39 -9.19
CA GLY A 110 17.35 -8.02 -7.98
C GLY A 110 18.48 -8.99 -8.32
N VAL A 111 19.73 -8.58 -8.07
CA VAL A 111 20.85 -9.34 -7.47
C VAL A 111 20.91 -10.83 -7.88
N LYS A 112 20.64 -11.14 -9.14
CA LYS A 112 20.87 -12.45 -9.73
C LYS A 112 22.28 -12.45 -10.26
N GLU A 113 23.27 -12.47 -9.37
CA GLU A 113 24.59 -12.93 -9.78
C GLU A 113 25.39 -13.39 -8.56
N LYS A 114 25.46 -14.73 -8.45
CA LYS A 114 26.29 -15.59 -7.60
C LYS A 114 25.57 -16.13 -6.35
N ASP A 115 25.66 -17.45 -6.18
CA ASP A 115 25.38 -18.21 -4.95
C ASP A 115 26.35 -17.81 -3.82
N GLU A 116 26.55 -16.51 -3.60
CA GLU A 116 27.39 -16.00 -2.53
C GLU A 116 26.62 -16.12 -1.21
N ASP A 117 27.24 -16.76 -0.23
CA ASP A 117 26.67 -16.91 1.11
C ASP A 117 26.33 -15.51 1.69
N PRO A 118 25.06 -15.27 2.11
CA PRO A 118 24.63 -14.01 2.72
C PRO A 118 25.55 -13.50 3.84
N SER A 119 26.16 -14.42 4.60
CA SER A 119 27.11 -14.07 5.66
C SER A 119 28.40 -13.48 5.10
N GLN A 120 28.89 -14.00 3.97
CA GLN A 120 30.07 -13.46 3.27
C GLN A 120 29.78 -12.11 2.62
N VAL A 121 28.59 -11.92 2.04
CA VAL A 121 28.15 -10.62 1.52
C VAL A 121 28.19 -9.57 2.64
N CYS A 122 27.67 -9.91 3.82
CA CYS A 122 27.74 -9.02 4.99
C CYS A 122 29.18 -8.77 5.43
N LEU A 123 30.02 -9.79 5.52
CA LEU A 123 31.42 -9.61 5.90
C LEU A 123 32.17 -8.69 4.91
N ARG A 124 31.93 -8.86 3.61
CA ARG A 124 32.58 -8.09 2.54
C ARG A 124 32.10 -6.64 2.50
N LEU A 125 30.80 -6.42 2.58
CA LEU A 125 30.17 -5.11 2.35
C LEU A 125 29.83 -4.34 3.64
N LEU A 126 29.81 -4.99 4.79
CA LEU A 126 29.60 -4.37 6.11
C LEU A 126 30.77 -4.59 7.08
N GLY A 127 31.75 -5.43 6.75
CA GLY A 127 32.93 -5.68 7.59
C GLY A 127 32.70 -6.58 8.80
N ILE A 128 31.47 -7.02 9.07
CA ILE A 128 31.09 -7.80 10.26
C ILE A 128 30.27 -9.03 9.86
N LEU A 129 30.59 -10.18 10.45
CA LEU A 129 29.82 -11.41 10.26
C LEU A 129 28.57 -11.42 11.17
N PRO A 130 27.35 -11.58 10.61
CA PRO A 130 26.09 -11.55 11.37
C PRO A 130 25.78 -12.90 12.06
N LYS A 131 26.61 -13.32 13.02
CA LYS A 131 26.48 -14.62 13.71
C LYS A 131 25.14 -14.76 14.44
N GLY A 132 24.28 -15.69 14.01
CA GLY A 132 22.98 -15.95 14.63
C GLY A 132 21.90 -14.91 14.31
N GLU A 133 22.21 -13.92 13.47
CA GLU A 133 21.33 -12.79 13.13
C GLU A 133 20.71 -12.93 11.73
N LEU A 134 21.16 -13.93 10.96
CA LEU A 134 20.62 -14.26 9.65
C LEU A 134 19.52 -15.32 9.73
N SER A 135 18.50 -15.15 8.89
CA SER A 135 17.51 -16.19 8.55
C SER A 135 17.38 -16.22 7.04
N GLY A 136 18.02 -17.20 6.40
CA GLY A 136 18.24 -17.16 4.95
C GLY A 136 19.08 -15.95 4.56
N ASN A 137 18.62 -15.17 3.60
CA ASN A 137 19.27 -13.94 3.12
C ASN A 137 18.82 -12.67 3.85
N ARG A 138 18.24 -12.78 5.05
CA ARG A 138 17.70 -11.63 5.78
C ARG A 138 18.36 -11.49 7.14
N VAL A 139 18.85 -10.29 7.44
CA VAL A 139 19.46 -9.94 8.73
C VAL A 139 18.46 -9.19 9.60
N THR A 140 18.58 -9.31 10.93
CA THR A 140 17.70 -8.55 11.82
C THR A 140 17.93 -7.04 11.70
N ALA A 141 16.83 -6.28 11.66
CA ALA A 141 16.85 -4.83 11.67
C ALA A 141 17.44 -4.28 12.99
N LYS A 142 17.38 -5.07 14.07
CA LYS A 142 17.99 -4.77 15.35
C LYS A 142 19.52 -4.76 15.23
N TRP A 143 20.10 -5.83 14.68
CA TRP A 143 21.54 -5.97 14.50
C TRP A 143 22.12 -4.84 13.64
N LEU A 144 21.46 -4.47 12.54
CA LEU A 144 21.90 -3.35 11.71
C LEU A 144 22.02 -2.04 12.50
N LYS A 145 21.03 -1.74 13.35
CA LYS A 145 21.05 -0.51 14.16
C LYS A 145 22.14 -0.58 15.23
N GLU A 146 22.24 -1.68 15.96
CA GLU A 146 23.18 -1.81 17.07
C GLU A 146 24.64 -1.72 16.63
N ASN A 147 24.94 -2.15 15.40
CA ASN A 147 26.31 -2.13 14.88
C ASN A 147 26.62 -0.91 14.02
N PHE A 148 25.63 -0.31 13.34
CA PHE A 148 25.91 0.70 12.29
C PHE A 148 25.20 2.04 12.45
N ALA A 149 24.26 2.21 13.39
CA ALA A 149 23.47 3.45 13.49
C ALA A 149 24.31 4.70 13.79
N GLU A 150 25.46 4.54 14.44
CA GLU A 150 26.42 5.61 14.69
C GLU A 150 27.81 5.20 14.18
N CYS A 151 28.37 5.99 13.27
CA CYS A 151 29.73 5.76 12.77
C CYS A 151 30.77 6.21 13.82
N PRO A 152 31.82 5.40 14.13
CA PRO A 152 32.85 5.78 15.09
C PRO A 152 33.57 7.08 14.74
N LYS A 153 34.00 7.83 15.76
CA LYS A 153 34.85 9.01 15.55
C LYS A 153 36.21 8.59 14.99
N GLY A 154 36.65 9.23 13.91
CA GLY A 154 37.91 8.90 13.24
C GLY A 154 37.85 7.61 12.42
N ALA A 155 36.65 7.15 12.05
CA ALA A 155 36.47 6.02 11.15
C ALA A 155 37.25 6.19 9.84
N THR A 156 37.83 5.10 9.38
CA THR A 156 38.45 4.99 8.06
C THR A 156 37.41 5.15 6.96
N ALA A 157 37.85 5.50 5.74
CA ALA A 157 36.94 5.60 4.59
C ALA A 157 36.12 4.31 4.39
N LYS A 158 36.73 3.14 4.60
CA LYS A 158 36.05 1.84 4.46
C LYS A 158 34.95 1.62 5.50
N GLU A 159 35.19 2.01 6.75
CA GLU A 159 34.18 1.95 7.81
C GLU A 159 33.02 2.90 7.51
N ILE A 160 33.30 4.11 7.02
CA ILE A 160 32.26 5.06 6.58
C ILE A 160 31.39 4.44 5.49
N GLU A 161 31.98 3.74 4.52
CA GLU A 161 31.21 3.03 3.50
C GLU A 161 30.36 1.90 4.09
N TYR A 162 30.90 1.07 5.00
CA TYR A 162 30.14 0.00 5.65
C TYR A 162 28.90 0.53 6.38
N HIS A 163 29.07 1.59 7.17
CA HIS A 163 27.96 2.23 7.87
C HIS A 163 26.96 2.87 6.89
N SER A 164 27.43 3.41 5.77
CA SER A 164 26.56 4.00 4.73
C SER A 164 25.72 2.93 4.02
N ARG A 165 26.31 1.78 3.65
CA ARG A 165 25.57 0.64 3.07
C ARG A 165 24.54 0.10 4.05
N ALA A 166 24.91 -0.04 5.33
CA ALA A 166 23.98 -0.46 6.39
C ALA A 166 22.78 0.48 6.52
N PHE A 167 23.03 1.80 6.52
CA PHE A 167 21.95 2.80 6.53
C PHE A 167 21.06 2.69 5.29
N LEU A 168 21.64 2.57 4.09
CA LEU A 168 20.89 2.48 2.83
C LEU A 168 19.98 1.24 2.78
N ILE A 169 20.50 0.05 3.11
CA ILE A 169 19.66 -1.17 3.15
C ILE A 169 18.58 -1.09 4.23
N TYR A 170 18.89 -0.44 5.36
CA TYR A 170 17.89 -0.19 6.40
C TYR A 170 16.80 0.76 5.90
N LEU A 171 17.19 1.87 5.28
CA LEU A 171 16.28 2.86 4.72
C LEU A 171 15.34 2.21 3.72
N ILE A 172 15.85 1.56 2.67
CA ILE A 172 14.98 0.96 1.64
C ILE A 172 14.21 -0.25 2.17
N GLY A 173 14.81 -1.08 3.03
CA GLY A 173 14.18 -2.29 3.56
C GLY A 173 13.10 -2.03 4.60
N SER A 174 13.13 -0.87 5.27
CA SER A 174 12.10 -0.45 6.24
C SER A 174 11.04 0.48 5.65
N THR A 175 11.26 0.99 4.43
CA THR A 175 10.34 1.91 3.74
C THR A 175 9.87 1.34 2.40
N ILE A 176 10.67 1.51 1.35
CA ILE A 176 10.32 1.18 -0.04
C ILE A 176 9.98 -0.30 -0.23
N PHE A 177 10.85 -1.17 0.28
CA PHE A 177 10.74 -2.62 0.19
C PHE A 177 10.35 -3.25 1.53
N ALA A 178 9.58 -2.52 2.36
CA ALA A 178 9.07 -3.04 3.61
C ALA A 178 8.22 -4.29 3.35
N THR A 179 8.63 -5.43 3.91
CA THR A 179 7.88 -6.69 3.77
C THR A 179 6.87 -6.87 4.90
N THR A 180 6.10 -7.96 4.87
CA THR A 180 5.20 -8.34 5.97
C THR A 180 5.92 -8.69 7.27
N ASP A 181 7.22 -9.04 7.20
CA ASP A 181 8.11 -9.17 8.36
C ASP A 181 9.03 -7.94 8.46
N PRO A 182 8.69 -6.97 9.31
CA PRO A 182 9.46 -5.74 9.46
C PRO A 182 10.66 -5.88 10.40
N SER A 183 10.90 -7.08 10.96
CA SER A 183 12.01 -7.34 11.88
C SER A 183 13.29 -7.72 11.15
N LYS A 184 13.20 -8.07 9.86
CA LYS A 184 14.33 -8.54 9.04
C LYS A 184 14.42 -7.79 7.72
N ILE A 185 15.63 -7.50 7.28
CA ILE A 185 15.94 -6.80 6.02
C ILE A 185 16.77 -7.73 5.15
N SER A 186 16.45 -7.82 3.86
CA SER A 186 17.22 -8.64 2.92
C SER A 186 18.60 -8.03 2.70
N VAL A 187 19.63 -8.88 2.78
CA VAL A 187 21.03 -8.48 2.54
C VAL A 187 21.37 -8.47 1.05
N ASP A 188 20.51 -9.03 0.19
CA ASP A 188 20.68 -8.99 -1.28
C ASP A 188 20.87 -7.54 -1.73
N TYR A 189 20.14 -6.59 -1.12
CA TYR A 189 20.25 -5.17 -1.42
C TYR A 189 21.65 -4.57 -1.23
N LEU A 190 22.53 -5.19 -0.44
CA LEU A 190 23.90 -4.68 -0.24
C LEU A 190 24.66 -4.60 -1.56
N ILE A 191 24.44 -5.56 -2.46
CA ILE A 191 25.13 -5.62 -3.76
C ILE A 191 24.76 -4.43 -4.64
N LEU A 192 23.53 -3.91 -4.51
CA LEU A 192 23.10 -2.71 -5.22
C LEU A 192 23.84 -1.44 -4.76
N PHE A 193 24.46 -1.48 -3.57
CA PHE A 193 25.22 -0.39 -2.97
C PHE A 193 26.73 -0.68 -2.86
N GLU A 194 27.23 -1.70 -3.57
CA GLU A 194 28.67 -1.97 -3.61
C GLU A 194 29.44 -0.75 -4.16
N ASP A 195 28.88 -0.12 -5.19
CA ASP A 195 29.32 1.11 -5.84
C ASP A 195 28.19 2.15 -5.71
N PHE A 196 28.43 3.21 -4.93
CA PHE A 196 27.39 4.21 -4.61
C PHE A 196 27.00 5.02 -5.85
N GLU A 197 27.93 5.35 -6.71
CA GLU A 197 27.68 6.10 -7.95
C GLU A 197 26.82 5.28 -8.92
N LYS A 198 27.15 4.00 -9.12
CA LYS A 198 26.28 3.10 -9.91
C LYS A 198 24.92 2.91 -9.28
N ALA A 199 24.83 2.88 -7.95
CA ALA A 199 23.56 2.83 -7.25
C ALA A 199 22.68 4.05 -7.58
N GLY A 200 23.28 5.23 -7.78
CA GLY A 200 22.60 6.46 -8.20
C GLY A 200 22.02 6.43 -9.62
N GLU A 201 22.44 5.49 -10.47
CA GLU A 201 21.94 5.35 -11.85
C GLU A 201 20.64 4.52 -11.95
N TYR A 202 20.19 3.91 -10.85
CA TYR A 202 18.98 3.11 -10.84
C TYR A 202 17.70 3.94 -10.71
N ALA A 203 16.65 3.46 -11.37
CA ALA A 203 15.29 3.98 -11.25
C ALA A 203 14.62 3.52 -9.93
N TRP A 204 15.17 3.92 -8.78
CA TRP A 204 14.69 3.51 -7.45
C TRP A 204 13.21 3.83 -7.21
N GLY A 205 12.71 4.93 -7.75
CA GLY A 205 11.30 5.30 -7.67
C GLY A 205 10.39 4.35 -8.48
N ALA A 206 10.84 3.89 -9.65
CA ALA A 206 10.09 2.91 -10.42
C ALA A 206 10.04 1.55 -9.71
N ALA A 207 11.16 1.12 -9.12
CA ALA A 207 11.23 -0.09 -8.29
C ALA A 207 10.34 0.03 -7.03
N ALA A 208 10.30 1.21 -6.42
CA ALA A 208 9.42 1.49 -5.29
C ALA A 208 7.95 1.35 -5.66
N LEU A 209 7.57 1.87 -6.83
CA LEU A 209 6.21 1.79 -7.34
C LEU A 209 5.82 0.34 -7.70
N ALA A 210 6.70 -0.40 -8.37
CA ALA A 210 6.50 -1.82 -8.69
C ALA A 210 6.20 -2.63 -7.42
N PHE A 211 7.03 -2.44 -6.38
CA PHE A 211 6.85 -3.14 -5.12
C PHE A 211 5.58 -2.71 -4.40
N LEU A 212 5.25 -1.43 -4.37
CA LEU A 212 4.01 -0.92 -3.77
C LEU A 212 2.78 -1.49 -4.47
N TYR A 213 2.73 -1.50 -5.80
CA TYR A 213 1.63 -2.10 -6.57
C TYR A 213 1.42 -3.57 -6.22
N ARG A 214 2.49 -4.36 -6.13
CA ARG A 214 2.43 -5.77 -5.69
C ARG A 214 1.91 -5.89 -4.26
N GLN A 215 2.37 -5.05 -3.34
CA GLN A 215 1.95 -5.10 -1.93
C GLN A 215 0.48 -4.70 -1.74
N ILE A 216 0.00 -3.65 -2.40
CA ILE A 216 -1.42 -3.26 -2.37
C ILE A 216 -2.25 -4.35 -3.06
N GLY A 217 -1.79 -4.89 -4.19
CA GLY A 217 -2.44 -5.99 -4.90
C GLY A 217 -2.64 -7.23 -4.02
N ASN A 218 -1.60 -7.65 -3.30
CA ASN A 218 -1.71 -8.75 -2.34
C ASN A 218 -2.64 -8.37 -1.18
N ALA A 219 -2.47 -7.18 -0.58
CA ALA A 219 -3.27 -6.73 0.56
C ALA A 219 -4.75 -6.46 0.20
N SER A 220 -5.11 -6.32 -1.08
CA SER A 220 -6.50 -6.21 -1.53
C SER A 220 -7.27 -7.53 -1.45
N GLN A 221 -6.59 -8.65 -1.23
CA GLN A 221 -7.21 -9.97 -1.14
C GLN A 221 -7.85 -10.20 0.23
N ARG A 222 -9.01 -10.86 0.27
CA ARG A 222 -9.82 -11.01 1.50
C ARG A 222 -9.11 -11.71 2.67
N SER A 223 -8.10 -12.55 2.39
CA SER A 223 -7.34 -13.31 3.38
C SER A 223 -6.18 -12.54 4.02
N GLN A 224 -5.84 -11.36 3.53
CA GLN A 224 -4.64 -10.63 3.95
C GLN A 224 -4.95 -9.60 5.04
N SER A 225 -4.18 -9.61 6.14
CA SER A 225 -4.33 -8.70 7.28
C SER A 225 -3.14 -7.76 7.49
N ILE A 226 -2.12 -7.85 6.64
CA ILE A 226 -0.85 -7.11 6.74
C ILE A 226 -0.51 -6.51 5.38
N ILE A 227 0.07 -5.30 5.38
CA ILE A 227 0.57 -4.64 4.17
C ILE A 227 1.98 -4.06 4.39
N GLY A 228 2.84 -4.29 3.39
CA GLY A 228 4.17 -3.69 3.28
C GLY A 228 4.25 -2.63 2.17
N GLY A 229 5.46 -2.34 1.70
CA GLY A 229 5.75 -1.32 0.68
C GLY A 229 5.79 0.10 1.23
N CYS A 230 6.00 1.08 0.35
CA CYS A 230 6.05 2.49 0.72
C CYS A 230 4.65 3.06 0.97
N LEU A 231 4.12 2.88 2.17
CA LEU A 231 2.80 3.38 2.58
C LEU A 231 2.80 4.90 2.79
N THR A 232 3.96 5.50 3.05
CA THR A 232 4.20 6.94 3.00
C THR A 232 3.78 7.50 1.65
N LEU A 233 4.17 6.85 0.54
CA LEU A 233 3.77 7.24 -0.81
C LEU A 233 2.26 7.15 -1.00
N LEU A 234 1.67 5.99 -0.68
CA LEU A 234 0.22 5.77 -0.78
C LEU A 234 -0.59 6.82 0.02
N GLN A 235 -0.20 7.07 1.27
CA GLN A 235 -0.87 8.03 2.12
C GLN A 235 -0.71 9.46 1.61
N CYS A 236 0.51 9.88 1.26
CA CYS A 236 0.74 11.24 0.77
C CYS A 236 0.04 11.47 -0.57
N TRP A 237 0.04 10.48 -1.47
CA TRP A 237 -0.73 10.52 -2.72
C TRP A 237 -2.22 10.80 -2.45
N SER A 238 -2.83 10.09 -1.51
CA SER A 238 -4.24 10.32 -1.14
C SER A 238 -4.49 11.74 -0.60
N TYR A 239 -3.51 12.32 0.09
CA TYR A 239 -3.59 13.71 0.57
C TYR A 239 -3.52 14.73 -0.55
N PHE A 240 -2.81 14.44 -1.64
CA PHE A 240 -2.79 15.33 -2.80
C PHE A 240 -4.11 15.27 -3.57
N HIS A 241 -4.62 14.07 -3.87
CA HIS A 241 -5.77 13.91 -4.77
C HIS A 241 -7.14 13.95 -4.08
N LEU A 242 -7.32 13.25 -2.97
CA LEU A 242 -8.67 12.93 -2.47
C LEU A 242 -9.18 13.91 -1.41
N ASN A 243 -8.29 14.70 -0.79
CA ASN A 243 -8.61 15.64 0.28
C ASN A 243 -9.37 15.03 1.49
N ILE A 244 -9.23 13.72 1.72
CA ILE A 244 -9.87 13.01 2.84
C ILE A 244 -8.93 13.03 4.04
N ASP A 245 -9.33 13.77 5.08
CA ASP A 245 -8.63 13.82 6.37
C ASP A 245 -7.11 14.01 6.21
N ARG A 246 -6.71 14.90 5.31
CA ARG A 246 -5.30 15.24 5.12
C ARG A 246 -4.85 16.24 6.20
N PRO A 247 -3.58 16.17 6.64
CA PRO A 247 -3.03 17.11 7.61
C PRO A 247 -2.98 18.52 7.03
N LYS A 248 -2.80 19.53 7.90
CA LYS A 248 -2.47 20.87 7.41
C LYS A 248 -1.10 20.86 6.74
N ARG A 249 -1.02 21.47 5.55
CA ARG A 249 0.24 21.65 4.82
C ARG A 249 1.21 22.48 5.67
N THR A 250 2.46 22.07 5.70
CA THR A 250 3.56 22.77 6.38
C THR A 250 4.39 23.56 5.38
N THR A 251 5.60 23.97 5.78
CA THR A 251 6.52 24.74 4.94
C THR A 251 6.79 24.05 3.60
N ARG A 252 6.71 24.82 2.51
CA ARG A 252 6.98 24.35 1.14
C ARG A 252 8.44 23.93 1.02
N GLN A 253 8.66 22.64 0.81
CA GLN A 253 9.98 22.03 0.67
C GLN A 253 9.89 20.72 -0.11
N PHE A 254 10.98 20.37 -0.81
CA PHE A 254 11.11 19.12 -1.55
C PHE A 254 11.90 18.09 -0.71
N PRO A 255 11.55 16.79 -0.71
CA PRO A 255 10.45 16.15 -1.44
C PRO A 255 9.05 16.47 -0.89
N LEU A 256 8.01 16.38 -1.73
CA LEU A 256 6.68 16.91 -1.42
C LEU A 256 5.96 16.17 -0.28
N ALA A 257 6.37 14.94 0.08
CA ALA A 257 5.90 14.28 1.30
C ALA A 257 6.11 15.13 2.57
N LEU A 258 7.15 15.97 2.58
CA LEU A 258 7.46 16.85 3.72
C LEU A 258 6.40 17.92 3.99
N LEU A 259 5.55 18.24 3.01
CA LEU A 259 4.41 19.15 3.18
C LEU A 259 3.41 18.64 4.21
N TRP A 260 3.39 17.33 4.47
CA TRP A 260 2.45 16.69 5.40
C TRP A 260 3.10 16.35 6.76
N LYS A 261 4.35 16.78 6.98
CA LYS A 261 5.11 16.50 8.20
C LYS A 261 4.64 17.39 9.35
N GLY A 262 3.86 16.84 10.29
CA GLY A 262 3.35 17.57 11.46
C GLY A 262 2.57 16.70 12.44
N ARG A 263 2.17 17.26 13.61
CA ARG A 263 1.29 16.57 14.57
C ARG A 263 -0.07 16.33 13.92
N GLN A 264 -0.36 15.07 13.63
CA GLN A 264 -1.72 14.62 13.34
C GLN A 264 -2.59 14.93 14.57
N GLN A 265 -3.76 15.56 14.38
CA GLN A 265 -4.73 15.64 15.47
C GLN A 265 -5.13 14.22 15.87
N SER A 266 -5.30 13.98 17.17
CA SER A 266 -5.62 12.68 17.77
C SER A 266 -6.66 11.94 16.93
N ARG A 267 -6.28 10.82 16.32
CA ARG A 267 -7.19 9.98 15.52
C ARG A 267 -7.59 8.76 16.33
N SER A 268 -8.89 8.49 16.35
CA SER A 268 -9.46 7.23 16.81
C SER A 268 -8.85 6.09 16.01
N LYS A 269 -8.53 4.97 16.67
CA LYS A 269 -7.89 3.81 16.05
C LYS A 269 -8.83 3.03 15.10
N ASN A 270 -10.11 3.39 15.00
CA ASN A 270 -11.16 2.63 14.30
C ASN A 270 -12.04 3.48 13.37
N ASP A 271 -11.45 4.32 12.53
CA ASP A 271 -12.19 5.15 11.55
C ASP A 271 -12.35 4.47 10.16
N LEU A 272 -12.11 3.15 10.03
CA LEU A 272 -12.19 2.44 8.73
C LEU A 272 -13.52 2.67 8.00
N PHE A 273 -14.64 2.49 8.70
CA PHE A 273 -15.98 2.72 8.13
C PHE A 273 -16.19 4.16 7.67
N LYS A 274 -15.66 5.14 8.43
CA LYS A 274 -15.73 6.56 8.09
C LYS A 274 -14.95 6.86 6.81
N TYR A 275 -13.74 6.31 6.65
CA TYR A 275 -12.98 6.47 5.40
C TYR A 275 -13.63 5.73 4.23
N ARG A 276 -14.17 4.53 4.46
CA ARG A 276 -14.92 3.79 3.44
C ARG A 276 -16.10 4.61 2.92
N LYS A 277 -16.89 5.20 3.82
CA LYS A 277 -18.00 6.10 3.47
C LYS A 277 -17.51 7.34 2.72
N ALA A 278 -16.46 8.00 3.21
CA ALA A 278 -15.89 9.18 2.55
C ALA A 278 -15.38 8.90 1.12
N LEU A 279 -14.85 7.70 0.86
CA LEU A 279 -14.42 7.27 -0.47
C LEU A 279 -15.60 6.94 -1.39
N ASP A 280 -16.70 6.41 -0.85
CA ASP A 280 -17.92 6.11 -1.62
C ASP A 280 -18.72 7.36 -1.98
N ASP A 281 -18.63 8.38 -1.11
CA ASP A 281 -19.25 9.69 -1.28
C ASP A 281 -18.33 10.67 -2.03
N LEU A 282 -17.22 10.18 -2.60
CA LEU A 282 -16.24 11.02 -3.30
C LEU A 282 -16.86 11.64 -4.56
N ASP A 283 -17.17 12.93 -4.48
CA ASP A 283 -17.58 13.74 -5.62
C ASP A 283 -16.37 14.06 -6.53
N PRO A 284 -16.45 13.86 -7.86
CA PRO A 284 -15.41 14.26 -8.80
C PRO A 284 -14.90 15.71 -8.64
N SER A 285 -15.75 16.64 -8.18
CA SER A 285 -15.37 18.04 -7.94
C SER A 285 -14.42 18.22 -6.75
N ASN A 286 -14.38 17.26 -5.84
CA ASN A 286 -13.51 17.27 -4.66
C ASN A 286 -12.16 16.57 -4.92
N VAL A 287 -12.00 15.94 -6.08
CA VAL A 287 -10.75 15.32 -6.51
C VAL A 287 -9.86 16.37 -7.18
N SER A 288 -8.64 16.52 -6.65
CA SER A 288 -7.59 17.30 -7.31
C SER A 288 -6.89 16.42 -8.32
N TRP A 289 -7.22 16.55 -9.59
CA TRP A 289 -6.66 15.72 -10.66
C TRP A 289 -5.18 16.03 -10.94
N CYS A 290 -4.80 17.30 -10.93
CA CYS A 290 -3.41 17.74 -11.19
C CYS A 290 -2.87 18.57 -10.01
N PRO A 291 -2.63 17.97 -8.83
CA PRO A 291 -2.43 18.70 -7.58
C PRO A 291 -1.04 19.33 -7.42
N PHE A 292 -0.10 19.06 -8.35
CA PHE A 292 1.31 19.40 -8.19
C PHE A 292 1.75 20.69 -8.90
N GLU A 293 0.93 21.25 -9.78
CA GLU A 293 1.28 22.43 -10.59
C GLU A 293 1.81 23.60 -9.75
N GLY A 294 1.15 23.85 -8.61
CA GLY A 294 1.50 24.92 -7.68
C GLY A 294 2.74 24.66 -6.82
N ASP A 295 3.39 23.50 -6.92
CA ASP A 295 4.61 23.16 -6.18
C ASP A 295 5.80 22.85 -7.09
N LEU A 296 5.66 22.98 -8.40
CA LEU A 296 6.75 22.67 -9.33
C LEU A 296 7.93 23.65 -9.18
N ASP A 297 7.75 24.89 -8.73
CA ASP A 297 8.85 25.86 -8.50
C ASP A 297 9.91 25.36 -7.51
N ILE A 298 9.52 24.56 -6.51
CA ILE A 298 10.45 24.02 -5.49
C ILE A 298 11.08 22.67 -5.89
N VAL A 299 10.64 22.08 -7.01
CA VAL A 299 11.15 20.78 -7.48
C VAL A 299 12.45 21.00 -8.29
N PRO A 300 13.54 20.27 -7.99
CA PRO A 300 14.78 20.37 -8.75
C PRO A 300 14.60 19.98 -10.23
N GLN A 301 15.34 20.64 -11.12
CA GLN A 301 15.19 20.44 -12.57
C GLN A 301 15.38 18.99 -13.02
N SER A 302 16.33 18.26 -12.42
CA SER A 302 16.59 16.86 -12.72
C SER A 302 15.38 15.93 -12.53
N PHE A 303 14.45 16.28 -11.64
CA PHE A 303 13.19 15.55 -11.47
C PHE A 303 12.12 16.00 -12.48
N LYS A 304 12.09 17.31 -12.80
CA LYS A 304 11.15 17.87 -13.79
C LYS A 304 11.31 17.25 -15.17
N ASP A 305 12.56 17.00 -15.58
CA ASP A 305 12.90 16.44 -16.89
C ASP A 305 12.30 15.04 -17.13
N ASN A 306 11.86 14.36 -16.06
CA ASN A 306 11.34 13.00 -16.10
C ASN A 306 9.85 12.88 -15.77
N LEU A 307 9.14 13.99 -15.50
CA LEU A 307 7.71 13.95 -15.15
C LEU A 307 6.84 13.39 -16.30
N LEU A 308 7.30 13.48 -17.54
CA LEU A 308 6.60 12.89 -18.68
C LEU A 308 6.44 11.36 -18.53
N LEU A 309 7.37 10.69 -17.84
CA LEU A 309 7.32 9.25 -17.61
C LEU A 309 6.13 8.81 -16.76
N GLY A 310 5.46 9.73 -16.05
CA GLY A 310 4.15 9.49 -15.45
C GLY A 310 3.12 8.95 -16.44
N ARG A 311 3.23 9.33 -17.72
CA ARG A 311 2.38 8.86 -18.81
C ARG A 311 2.94 7.67 -19.60
N SER A 312 4.03 7.07 -19.16
CA SER A 312 4.63 5.93 -19.85
C SER A 312 3.85 4.63 -19.60
N ARG A 313 3.26 4.03 -20.63
CA ARG A 313 2.73 2.66 -20.53
C ARG A 313 3.89 1.69 -20.67
N THR A 314 4.29 1.06 -19.57
CA THR A 314 5.50 0.22 -19.49
C THR A 314 5.42 -0.79 -18.34
N LYS A 315 6.44 -1.64 -18.19
CA LYS A 315 6.61 -2.53 -17.04
C LYS A 315 7.56 -1.90 -16.02
N LEU A 316 7.09 -1.80 -14.78
CA LEU A 316 7.90 -1.42 -13.63
C LEU A 316 8.67 -2.63 -13.12
N ILE A 317 9.96 -2.43 -12.86
CA ILE A 317 10.87 -3.49 -12.44
C ILE A 317 11.46 -3.13 -11.08
N GLY A 318 11.33 -4.06 -10.14
CA GLY A 318 12.00 -4.00 -8.84
C GLY A 318 12.53 -5.36 -8.41
N PRO A 319 13.14 -5.43 -7.21
CA PRO A 319 13.66 -6.69 -6.66
C PRO A 319 12.57 -7.77 -6.57
N LYS A 320 12.70 -8.82 -7.39
CA LYS A 320 11.76 -9.96 -7.46
C LYS A 320 10.30 -9.55 -7.77
N VAL A 321 10.09 -8.39 -8.40
CA VAL A 321 8.77 -7.89 -8.76
C VAL A 321 8.78 -7.25 -10.15
N VAL A 322 7.78 -7.61 -10.94
CA VAL A 322 7.42 -6.93 -12.19
C VAL A 322 5.93 -6.61 -12.11
N GLU A 323 5.58 -5.37 -12.42
CA GLU A 323 4.19 -4.89 -12.46
C GLU A 323 3.99 -4.00 -13.68
N TRP A 324 2.81 -4.05 -14.30
CA TRP A 324 2.46 -3.13 -15.36
C TRP A 324 2.10 -1.74 -14.80
N HIS A 325 2.50 -0.70 -15.54
CA HIS A 325 2.07 0.68 -15.35
C HIS A 325 1.17 1.08 -16.52
N PHE A 326 -0.08 1.41 -16.21
CA PHE A 326 -1.13 1.70 -17.20
C PHE A 326 -1.66 3.12 -17.05
N PRO A 327 -0.91 4.16 -17.44
CA PRO A 327 -1.35 5.53 -17.24
C PRO A 327 -2.51 5.95 -18.16
N ASP A 328 -2.74 5.25 -19.28
CA ASP A 328 -3.91 5.40 -20.16
C ASP A 328 -5.25 5.13 -19.45
N ARG A 329 -5.19 4.49 -18.28
CA ARG A 329 -6.33 4.20 -17.41
C ARG A 329 -6.70 5.32 -16.45
N CYS A 330 -5.82 6.32 -16.31
CA CYS A 330 -5.90 7.38 -15.32
C CYS A 330 -5.57 8.74 -15.94
N MET A 331 -5.97 8.95 -17.20
CA MET A 331 -5.65 10.11 -18.04
C MET A 331 -6.03 11.45 -17.40
N LYS A 332 -7.07 11.44 -16.56
CA LYS A 332 -7.54 12.60 -15.80
C LYS A 332 -6.45 13.18 -14.89
N GLN A 333 -5.57 12.34 -14.32
CA GLN A 333 -4.45 12.80 -13.49
C GLN A 333 -3.45 13.67 -14.24
N PHE A 334 -3.48 13.63 -15.58
CA PHE A 334 -2.64 14.44 -16.47
C PHE A 334 -3.40 15.58 -17.16
N GLY A 335 -4.63 15.87 -16.72
CA GLY A 335 -5.48 16.90 -17.34
C GLY A 335 -6.00 16.49 -18.71
N LEU A 336 -6.01 15.18 -19.02
CA LEU A 336 -6.47 14.63 -20.30
C LEU A 336 -7.85 13.96 -20.13
N CYS A 337 -8.61 13.88 -21.23
CA CYS A 337 -9.90 13.21 -21.25
C CYS A 337 -9.73 11.70 -21.08
N GLN A 338 -10.51 11.08 -20.19
CA GLN A 338 -10.49 9.63 -20.05
C GLN A 338 -11.37 8.96 -21.11
N VAL A 339 -10.74 8.10 -21.92
CA VAL A 339 -11.43 7.20 -22.87
C VAL A 339 -11.52 5.79 -22.30
N ILE A 340 -12.28 4.90 -22.94
CA ILE A 340 -12.26 3.46 -22.61
C ILE A 340 -10.83 2.94 -22.85
N PRO A 341 -10.13 2.44 -21.82
CA PRO A 341 -8.74 2.03 -21.94
C PRO A 341 -8.57 0.75 -22.76
N GLY A 342 -7.36 0.56 -23.26
CA GLY A 342 -6.98 -0.67 -23.98
C GLY A 342 -6.96 -1.90 -23.10
N GLU A 343 -6.83 -3.07 -23.72
CA GLU A 343 -6.79 -4.35 -23.01
C GLU A 343 -5.62 -4.44 -22.03
N VAL A 344 -5.84 -5.16 -20.93
CA VAL A 344 -4.82 -5.44 -19.92
C VAL A 344 -4.36 -6.90 -20.07
N PRO A 345 -3.05 -7.15 -20.24
CA PRO A 345 -2.52 -8.51 -20.25
C PRO A 345 -2.87 -9.24 -18.94
N PRO A 346 -3.31 -10.51 -19.00
CA PRO A 346 -3.62 -11.27 -17.80
C PRO A 346 -2.34 -11.48 -16.96
N ARG A 347 -2.49 -11.46 -15.64
CA ARG A 347 -1.38 -11.78 -14.74
C ARG A 347 -1.02 -13.27 -14.88
N LYS A 348 0.28 -13.57 -14.96
CA LYS A 348 0.77 -14.97 -14.91
C LYS A 348 0.43 -15.60 -13.54
N ASN A 349 0.16 -16.91 -13.55
CA ASN A 349 -0.22 -17.65 -12.35
C ASN A 349 0.95 -17.74 -11.35
N GLU A 350 0.71 -17.43 -10.08
CA GLU A 350 1.74 -17.45 -9.01
C GLU A 350 2.28 -18.85 -8.66
N LYS A 351 1.86 -19.92 -9.36
CA LYS A 351 2.20 -21.31 -9.04
C LYS A 351 3.63 -21.73 -9.47
N ASN A 352 4.22 -21.08 -10.47
CA ASN A 352 5.58 -21.36 -10.97
C ASN A 352 6.51 -20.13 -10.81
N HIS A 353 6.48 -19.55 -9.60
CA HIS A 353 6.98 -18.21 -9.31
C HIS A 353 8.44 -17.93 -9.75
N ASP A 354 9.37 -18.89 -9.67
CA ASP A 354 10.79 -18.59 -9.92
C ASP A 354 11.20 -18.64 -11.40
N GLU A 355 10.68 -19.60 -12.17
CA GLU A 355 10.94 -19.71 -13.62
C GLU A 355 10.20 -18.60 -14.38
N ASP A 356 8.93 -18.34 -14.03
CA ASP A 356 8.11 -17.29 -14.64
C ASP A 356 8.71 -15.90 -14.41
N LEU A 357 9.34 -15.66 -13.25
CA LEU A 357 10.01 -14.39 -12.94
C LEU A 357 11.25 -14.13 -13.80
N VAL A 358 12.00 -15.16 -14.21
CA VAL A 358 13.18 -14.97 -15.07
C VAL A 358 12.74 -14.48 -16.44
N GLU A 359 11.77 -15.16 -17.03
CA GLU A 359 11.21 -14.80 -18.34
C GLU A 359 10.50 -13.43 -18.28
N ASP A 360 9.75 -13.17 -17.21
CA ASP A 360 9.10 -11.89 -16.99
C ASP A 360 10.10 -10.74 -16.87
N MET A 361 11.23 -10.94 -16.19
CA MET A 361 12.28 -9.93 -16.10
C MET A 361 12.93 -9.63 -17.46
N ASN A 362 13.18 -10.66 -18.29
CA ASN A 362 13.78 -10.46 -19.61
C ASN A 362 12.86 -9.65 -20.53
N THR A 363 11.57 -9.99 -20.59
CA THR A 363 10.60 -9.22 -21.39
C THR A 363 10.30 -7.85 -20.79
N ALA A 364 10.40 -7.71 -19.46
CA ALA A 364 10.22 -6.43 -18.80
C ALA A 364 11.36 -5.46 -19.10
N ASP A 365 12.60 -5.92 -19.21
CA ASP A 365 13.74 -5.06 -19.50
C ASP A 365 13.58 -4.38 -20.87
N GLU A 366 13.19 -5.13 -21.91
CA GLU A 366 12.92 -4.55 -23.23
C GLU A 366 11.79 -3.50 -23.20
N GLU A 367 10.71 -3.78 -22.48
CA GLU A 367 9.58 -2.86 -22.32
C GLU A 367 9.97 -1.61 -21.53
N TRP A 368 10.79 -1.78 -20.49
CA TRP A 368 11.34 -0.69 -19.70
C TRP A 368 12.24 0.20 -20.56
N MET A 369 13.08 -0.36 -21.42
CA MET A 369 13.95 0.43 -22.31
C MET A 369 13.15 1.32 -23.27
N ARG A 370 11.95 0.92 -23.69
CA ARG A 370 11.05 1.68 -24.57
C ARG A 370 10.11 2.66 -23.85
N ARG A 371 10.22 2.80 -22.52
CA ARG A 371 9.32 3.66 -21.71
C ARG A 371 9.15 5.09 -22.22
N ARG A 372 10.18 5.69 -22.83
CA ARG A 372 10.12 7.05 -23.41
C ARG A 372 9.40 7.11 -24.76
N GLU A 373 9.27 5.99 -25.45
CA GLU A 373 8.51 5.85 -26.71
C GLU A 373 7.03 5.59 -26.42
N ASN A 374 6.73 4.93 -25.29
CA ASN A 374 5.37 4.54 -24.90
C ASN A 374 4.65 5.60 -24.05
N ILE A 375 4.85 6.89 -24.34
CA ILE A 375 4.13 7.97 -23.66
C ILE A 375 2.70 8.04 -24.21
N VAL A 376 1.72 7.85 -23.33
CA VAL A 376 0.30 7.92 -23.69
C VAL A 376 -0.09 9.37 -23.95
N GLU A 377 -0.69 9.63 -25.10
CA GLU A 377 -1.20 10.95 -25.51
C GLU A 377 -2.74 10.94 -25.62
N ASN A 378 -3.33 12.12 -25.73
CA ASN A 378 -4.78 12.27 -25.89
C ASN A 378 -5.14 12.16 -27.38
N GLU A 379 -5.60 10.98 -27.81
CA GLU A 379 -6.08 10.75 -29.18
C GLU A 379 -7.50 11.32 -29.40
N GLY A 380 -7.66 12.63 -29.26
CA GLY A 380 -8.82 13.33 -29.82
C GLY A 380 -10.17 13.10 -29.14
N GLY A 381 -10.20 12.88 -27.82
CA GLY A 381 -11.47 12.88 -27.08
C GLY A 381 -12.19 14.23 -27.20
N ASN A 382 -13.49 14.20 -27.52
CA ASN A 382 -14.37 15.39 -27.60
C ASN A 382 -14.67 16.02 -26.22
N GLY A 383 -14.03 15.54 -25.15
CA GLY A 383 -14.25 15.96 -23.76
C GLY A 383 -15.42 15.25 -23.07
N ASP A 384 -16.13 14.35 -23.76
CA ASP A 384 -17.22 13.58 -23.17
C ASP A 384 -16.71 12.24 -22.59
N GLU A 385 -16.75 12.13 -21.26
CA GLU A 385 -16.35 10.92 -20.53
C GLU A 385 -17.54 9.97 -20.25
N SER A 386 -18.72 10.24 -20.81
CA SER A 386 -19.95 9.46 -20.50
C SER A 386 -19.83 7.99 -20.90
N GLU A 387 -19.26 7.70 -22.07
CA GLU A 387 -19.02 6.32 -22.53
C GLU A 387 -18.04 5.58 -21.61
N TYR A 388 -16.95 6.25 -21.21
CA TYR A 388 -16.01 5.72 -20.23
C TYR A 388 -16.69 5.40 -18.89
N MET A 389 -17.49 6.33 -18.35
CA MET A 389 -18.17 6.12 -17.07
C MET A 389 -19.22 5.01 -17.14
N GLN A 390 -19.94 4.86 -18.26
CA GLN A 390 -20.85 3.73 -18.48
C GLN A 390 -20.10 2.40 -18.50
N TRP A 391 -18.98 2.34 -19.24
CA TRP A 391 -18.12 1.17 -19.27
C TRP A 391 -17.54 0.84 -17.89
N PHE A 392 -16.99 1.83 -17.18
CA PHE A 392 -16.40 1.67 -15.86
C PHE A 392 -17.42 1.12 -14.85
N ASN A 393 -18.63 1.69 -14.81
CA ASN A 393 -19.70 1.20 -13.94
C ASN A 393 -20.19 -0.21 -14.31
N SER A 394 -19.96 -0.67 -15.54
CA SER A 394 -20.31 -2.04 -15.96
C SER A 394 -19.30 -3.10 -15.48
N ILE A 395 -18.06 -2.71 -15.20
CA ILE A 395 -17.00 -3.62 -14.78
C ILE A 395 -16.66 -3.52 -13.29
N SER A 396 -16.87 -2.36 -12.68
CA SER A 396 -16.35 -2.02 -11.35
C SER A 396 -17.41 -2.03 -10.27
N VAL A 397 -16.97 -2.23 -9.03
CA VAL A 397 -17.77 -2.04 -7.82
C VAL A 397 -17.16 -0.89 -7.02
N PRO A 398 -17.46 0.38 -7.36
CA PRO A 398 -16.78 1.53 -6.77
C PRO A 398 -17.25 1.86 -5.34
N LYS A 399 -18.44 1.41 -4.95
CA LYS A 399 -19.03 1.64 -3.61
C LYS A 399 -19.01 0.36 -2.79
N LEU A 400 -18.47 0.42 -1.58
CA LEU A 400 -18.30 -0.74 -0.68
C LEU A 400 -19.03 -0.58 0.66
N HIS A 401 -19.37 0.64 1.06
CA HIS A 401 -20.19 0.92 2.21
C HIS A 401 -21.58 0.34 1.97
N ARG A 402 -21.96 -0.59 2.85
CA ARG A 402 -23.35 -0.96 3.04
C ARG A 402 -23.94 0.12 3.93
N ASP A 403 -25.03 0.76 3.51
CA ASP A 403 -25.90 1.46 4.45
C ASP A 403 -26.46 0.39 5.38
N THR A 404 -25.74 0.07 6.46
CA THR A 404 -26.26 -0.84 7.47
C THR A 404 -27.38 -0.10 8.16
N SER A 405 -28.62 -0.50 7.84
CA SER A 405 -29.72 -0.35 8.76
C SER A 405 -29.26 -0.90 10.12
N LEU A 406 -29.69 -0.28 11.22
CA LEU A 406 -29.49 -0.80 12.58
C LEU A 406 -29.83 -2.30 12.67
N GLU A 407 -30.78 -2.75 11.86
CA GLU A 407 -31.21 -4.14 11.70
C GLU A 407 -30.09 -5.06 11.16
N ALA A 408 -29.31 -4.60 10.18
CA ALA A 408 -28.18 -5.36 9.63
C ALA A 408 -27.01 -5.45 10.62
N ASP A 409 -26.75 -4.39 11.39
CA ASP A 409 -25.74 -4.41 12.45
C ASP A 409 -26.15 -5.37 13.58
N ILE A 410 -27.43 -5.38 13.97
CA ILE A 410 -27.98 -6.34 14.93
C ILE A 410 -27.84 -7.78 14.40
N MET A 411 -28.19 -8.03 13.14
CA MET A 411 -28.07 -9.36 12.53
C MET A 411 -26.62 -9.85 12.45
N ASN A 412 -25.66 -8.97 12.13
CA ASN A 412 -24.24 -9.34 12.12
C ASN A 412 -23.71 -9.66 13.53
N VAL A 413 -24.14 -8.88 14.54
CA VAL A 413 -23.81 -9.17 15.95
C VAL A 413 -24.42 -10.51 16.38
N GLN A 414 -25.67 -10.78 16.02
CA GLN A 414 -26.32 -12.07 16.29
C GLN A 414 -25.58 -13.24 15.62
N ALA A 415 -25.20 -13.09 14.34
CA ALA A 415 -24.46 -14.13 13.61
C ALA A 415 -23.08 -14.42 14.24
N ALA A 416 -22.36 -13.38 14.69
CA ALA A 416 -21.09 -13.54 15.38
C ALA A 416 -21.24 -14.24 16.75
N ILE A 417 -22.32 -13.93 17.49
CA ILE A 417 -22.63 -14.61 18.75
C ILE A 417 -22.97 -16.09 18.51
N LEU A 418 -23.73 -16.41 17.47
CA LEU A 418 -24.08 -17.79 17.11
C LEU A 418 -22.85 -18.61 16.71
N GLN A 419 -21.92 -18.04 15.94
CA GLN A 419 -20.66 -18.71 15.62
C GLN A 419 -19.80 -18.96 16.86
N PHE A 420 -19.78 -18.02 17.81
CA PHE A 420 -19.06 -18.21 19.06
C PHE A 420 -19.70 -19.33 19.90
N ASP A 421 -21.03 -19.37 19.99
CA ASP A 421 -21.78 -20.41 20.69
C ASP A 421 -21.54 -21.80 20.09
N GLU A 422 -21.52 -21.91 18.76
CA GLU A 422 -21.18 -23.14 18.03
C GLU A 422 -19.75 -23.61 18.36
N VAL A 423 -18.76 -22.71 18.30
CA VAL A 423 -17.37 -23.03 18.65
C VAL A 423 -17.24 -23.42 20.13
N ALA A 424 -17.86 -22.67 21.03
CA ALA A 424 -17.83 -22.93 22.47
C ALA A 424 -18.47 -24.29 22.81
N SER A 425 -19.55 -24.66 22.12
CA SER A 425 -20.23 -25.96 22.28
C SER A 425 -19.38 -27.16 21.82
N THR A 426 -18.35 -26.92 21.01
CA THR A 426 -17.42 -27.96 20.54
C THR A 426 -16.15 -28.10 21.38
N LEU A 427 -15.91 -27.20 22.34
CA LEU A 427 -14.76 -27.28 23.24
C LEU A 427 -15.00 -28.38 24.29
N SER A 428 -14.05 -29.33 24.39
CA SER A 428 -14.03 -30.26 25.51
C SER A 428 -13.58 -29.52 26.78
N LEU A 429 -14.50 -29.37 27.74
CA LEU A 429 -14.25 -28.68 29.01
C LEU A 429 -13.55 -29.58 30.05
N GLU A 430 -13.24 -30.83 29.70
CA GLU A 430 -12.70 -31.84 30.63
C GLU A 430 -11.23 -31.62 30.99
N ASP A 431 -10.47 -30.91 30.15
CA ASP A 431 -9.03 -30.66 30.32
C ASP A 431 -8.67 -29.24 30.82
N LEU A 432 -9.67 -28.41 31.15
CA LEU A 432 -9.47 -27.02 31.56
C LEU A 432 -9.38 -26.86 33.08
N HIS A 433 -8.60 -25.87 33.53
CA HIS A 433 -8.55 -25.51 34.95
C HIS A 433 -9.92 -24.97 35.41
N PRO A 434 -10.39 -25.23 36.65
CA PRO A 434 -11.73 -24.85 37.11
C PRO A 434 -12.09 -23.36 36.90
N GLU A 435 -11.14 -22.45 37.10
CA GLU A 435 -11.32 -21.00 36.91
C GLU A 435 -11.50 -20.61 35.43
N GLU A 436 -10.82 -21.29 34.51
CA GLU A 436 -10.94 -21.04 33.06
C GLU A 436 -12.27 -21.58 32.53
N ARG A 437 -12.69 -22.75 33.05
CA ARG A 437 -13.99 -23.33 32.74
C ARG A 437 -15.14 -22.44 33.21
N GLU A 438 -15.07 -21.92 34.43
CA GLU A 438 -16.09 -21.00 34.98
C GLU A 438 -16.18 -19.72 34.14
N ALA A 439 -15.05 -19.13 33.75
CA ALA A 439 -15.04 -17.95 32.90
C ALA A 439 -15.64 -18.18 31.49
N ILE A 440 -15.41 -19.36 30.90
CA ILE A 440 -16.00 -19.74 29.61
C ILE A 440 -17.51 -19.98 29.76
N GLU A 441 -17.93 -20.69 30.79
CA GLU A 441 -19.36 -20.94 31.07
C GLU A 441 -20.13 -19.63 31.34
N GLU A 442 -19.52 -18.68 32.06
CA GLU A 442 -20.09 -17.35 32.31
C GLU A 442 -20.20 -16.52 31.02
N ALA A 443 -19.17 -16.56 30.16
CA ALA A 443 -19.19 -15.89 28.86
C ALA A 443 -20.29 -16.46 27.95
N VAL A 444 -20.42 -17.78 27.85
CA VAL A 444 -21.46 -18.46 27.05
C VAL A 444 -22.86 -18.11 27.57
N MET A 445 -23.09 -18.14 28.89
CA MET A 445 -24.37 -17.73 29.47
C MET A 445 -24.72 -16.26 29.20
N SER A 446 -23.76 -15.36 29.34
CA SER A 446 -23.95 -13.93 29.07
C SER A 446 -24.34 -13.68 27.61
N MET A 447 -23.70 -14.41 26.69
CA MET A 447 -23.99 -14.36 25.24
C MET A 447 -25.35 -14.96 24.88
N SER A 448 -25.73 -16.09 25.49
CA SER A 448 -27.06 -16.70 25.34
C SER A 448 -28.18 -15.76 25.82
N ASN A 449 -27.95 -15.05 26.92
CA ASN A 449 -28.88 -14.04 27.43
C ASN A 449 -28.99 -12.83 26.48
N ALA A 450 -27.89 -12.40 25.86
CA ALA A 450 -27.89 -11.34 24.87
C ALA A 450 -28.70 -11.70 23.61
N LEU A 451 -28.62 -12.96 23.14
CA LEU A 451 -29.46 -13.46 22.04
C LEU A 451 -30.95 -13.39 22.38
N ARG A 452 -31.35 -13.82 23.58
CA ARG A 452 -32.75 -13.72 24.04
C ARG A 452 -33.27 -12.29 24.10
N VAL A 453 -32.43 -11.28 24.35
CA VAL A 453 -32.83 -9.87 24.33
C VAL A 453 -33.05 -9.36 22.89
N GLY A 454 -32.32 -9.91 21.91
CA GLY A 454 -32.50 -9.63 20.49
C GLY A 454 -33.88 -10.06 19.95
N ASP A 455 -34.39 -11.21 20.40
CA ASP A 455 -35.71 -11.74 20.00
C ASP A 455 -36.87 -10.79 20.39
N TRP A 456 -36.74 -10.03 21.47
CA TRP A 456 -37.73 -9.01 21.87
C TRP A 456 -37.77 -7.82 20.89
N TYR A 457 -36.62 -7.46 20.30
CA TYR A 457 -36.53 -6.39 19.32
C TYR A 457 -37.13 -6.81 17.97
N GLU A 458 -36.88 -8.04 17.49
CA GLU A 458 -37.52 -8.58 16.28
C GLU A 458 -39.04 -8.73 16.42
N ALA A 459 -39.54 -9.22 17.56
CA ALA A 459 -40.97 -9.29 17.83
C ALA A 459 -41.64 -7.90 17.87
N SER A 460 -40.92 -6.88 18.36
CA SER A 460 -41.44 -5.50 18.45
C SER A 460 -41.47 -4.75 17.11
N THR A 461 -40.48 -5.02 16.23
CA THR A 461 -40.36 -4.41 14.90
C THR A 461 -41.33 -5.05 13.91
N THR A 462 -41.50 -6.37 13.97
CA THR A 462 -42.50 -7.10 13.19
C THR A 462 -43.92 -6.63 13.53
N ASN A 463 -44.22 -6.40 14.82
CA ASN A 463 -45.50 -5.81 15.24
C ASN A 463 -45.68 -4.35 14.80
N LYS A 464 -44.61 -3.55 14.69
CA LYS A 464 -44.68 -2.17 14.17
C LYS A 464 -44.88 -2.14 12.64
N ARG A 465 -44.30 -3.08 11.91
CA ARG A 465 -44.44 -3.22 10.45
C ARG A 465 -45.86 -3.65 10.08
N LYS A 466 -46.41 -4.63 10.81
CA LYS A 466 -47.80 -5.09 10.67
C LYS A 466 -48.83 -4.00 10.98
N ARG A 467 -48.61 -3.21 12.05
CA ARG A 467 -49.46 -2.04 12.37
C ARG A 467 -49.43 -0.91 11.33
N ARG A 468 -48.34 -0.78 10.56
CA ARG A 468 -48.26 0.20 9.46
C ARG A 468 -48.98 -0.29 8.20
N GLU A 469 -48.93 -1.59 7.92
CA GLU A 469 -49.69 -2.20 6.83
C GLU A 469 -51.20 -2.17 7.11
N ASP A 470 -51.62 -2.49 8.33
CA ASP A 470 -53.03 -2.44 8.75
C ASP A 470 -53.61 -1.00 8.76
N GLN A 471 -52.78 0.02 9.00
CA GLN A 471 -53.17 1.44 8.90
C GLN A 471 -53.23 1.96 7.46
N GLN A 472 -52.64 1.24 6.50
CA GLN A 472 -52.59 1.67 5.10
C GLN A 472 -53.73 1.07 4.27
N THR A 473 -54.32 -0.04 4.73
CA THR A 473 -55.55 -0.61 4.16
C THR A 473 -56.83 0.12 4.56
N ASP A 474 -56.82 0.90 5.65
CA ASP A 474 -58.00 1.61 6.20
C ASP A 474 -58.26 2.99 5.54
N TRP A 475 -57.45 3.39 4.56
CA TRP A 475 -57.62 4.64 3.77
C TRP A 475 -58.02 4.38 2.30
N SER A 476 -58.43 3.15 1.98
CA SER A 476 -58.82 2.73 0.62
C SER A 476 -60.17 2.01 0.54
N GLU A 477 -61.13 2.39 1.39
CA GLU A 477 -62.57 2.18 1.18
C GLU A 477 -63.36 3.49 1.29
#